data_AF-A0A4P7IJD3-F1
#
_entry.id   AF-A0A4P7IJD3-F1
#
_cell.length_a   1.000
_cell.length_b   1.000
_cell.length_c   1.000
_cell.angle_alpha   90.00
_cell.angle_beta   90.00
_cell.angle_gamma   90.00
#
_symmetry.space_group_name_H-M   'P 1'
#
loop_
_entity.id
_entity.type
_entity.pdbx_description
1 polymer ?
#
loop_
_entity_poly.entity_id
_entity_poly.type
_entity_poly.pdbx_seq_one_letter_code
_entity_poly.pdbx_strand_id
1 'polypeptide(L)'
;MDEINPDGVPRKVLFVAGAGRSGTSTLAGIVSRLGMHVPLPEVPPDDSNPRGFSEPQWVVDVHDEWLAEALVQVSDSRPSAWFDTGRICSREPARIRVSEWLEPHFDVHPELVVKDPRLSWFLGLWRVAAIRTGATPVFATMLRPPAEVVGSKQKYYANKLGSAHLAASWVNMLLHTERATRPTEGAGSRVFVRYEDLLTDWVKTTMALGHALDLQTIVHTRSDQIREVHRFIDPNLRRVNQTLADLGLPTRLHELTAETWEQLTRLADPDQGADSAEIHETFDQLRAAYTDLYEEAEAISRSTEVHARLQGKRQLLAELEDDTHGRRFADMVPHEVRAAIPPSVRRGVRKALGRERADGQ
;
A
#
# COMPACT_ATOMS: atom_id res chain seq x y z
N MET A 1 -33.95 -15.43 -17.87
CA MET A 1 -32.55 -15.89 -17.98
C MET A 1 -32.04 -15.30 -19.25
N ASP A 2 -31.58 -14.04 -19.19
CA ASP A 2 -30.58 -13.59 -20.14
C ASP A 2 -29.28 -13.79 -19.38
N GLU A 3 -28.72 -15.00 -19.51
CA GLU A 3 -27.31 -15.22 -19.15
C GLU A 3 -26.51 -14.19 -19.93
N ILE A 4 -25.69 -13.42 -19.22
CA ILE A 4 -24.67 -12.58 -19.81
C ILE A 4 -23.94 -13.45 -20.82
N ASN A 5 -24.12 -13.20 -22.12
CA ASN A 5 -23.45 -13.95 -23.17
C ASN A 5 -21.94 -13.74 -22.99
N PRO A 6 -21.17 -14.77 -22.54
CA PRO A 6 -19.76 -14.60 -22.24
C PRO A 6 -18.95 -14.25 -23.50
N ASP A 7 -19.48 -14.56 -24.69
CA ASP A 7 -18.82 -14.29 -25.97
C ASP A 7 -19.02 -12.84 -26.47
N GLY A 8 -19.85 -12.03 -25.79
CA GLY A 8 -20.21 -10.68 -26.23
C GLY A 8 -19.77 -9.54 -25.30
N VAL A 9 -19.45 -9.82 -24.03
CA VAL A 9 -19.00 -8.78 -23.09
C VAL A 9 -17.49 -8.61 -23.19
N PRO A 10 -16.98 -7.41 -23.55
CA PRO A 10 -15.55 -7.17 -23.58
C PRO A 10 -14.90 -7.48 -22.24
N ARG A 11 -13.73 -8.15 -22.25
CA ARG A 11 -12.99 -8.43 -21.01
C ARG A 11 -12.60 -7.11 -20.33
N LYS A 12 -12.86 -6.99 -19.02
CA LYS A 12 -12.48 -5.81 -18.22
C LYS A 12 -11.86 -6.21 -16.90
N VAL A 13 -10.94 -5.38 -16.42
CA VAL A 13 -10.42 -5.48 -15.06
C VAL A 13 -10.58 -4.13 -14.38
N LEU A 14 -11.41 -4.12 -13.33
CA LEU A 14 -11.55 -2.99 -12.43
C LEU A 14 -10.45 -3.04 -11.37
N PHE A 15 -9.54 -2.10 -11.45
CA PHE A 15 -8.52 -1.85 -10.44
C PHE A 15 -9.05 -0.86 -9.41
N VAL A 16 -9.30 -1.33 -8.19
CA VAL A 16 -9.73 -0.47 -7.08
C VAL A 16 -8.50 0.03 -6.32
N ALA A 17 -8.15 1.29 -6.54
CA ALA A 17 -6.97 1.94 -6.01
C ALA A 17 -7.33 3.03 -4.98
N GLY A 18 -6.32 3.60 -4.34
CA GLY A 18 -6.45 4.72 -3.40
C GLY A 18 -5.59 4.52 -2.16
N ALA A 19 -5.48 5.58 -1.36
CA ALA A 19 -4.77 5.49 -0.09
C ALA A 19 -5.42 4.45 0.84
N GLY A 20 -4.60 3.68 1.55
CA GLY A 20 -5.11 2.79 2.59
C GLY A 20 -5.99 3.56 3.59
N ARG A 21 -7.12 2.95 3.99
CA ARG A 21 -8.19 3.54 4.83
C ARG A 21 -9.15 4.51 4.11
N SER A 22 -9.11 4.60 2.77
CA SER A 22 -10.07 5.38 1.96
C SER A 22 -11.34 4.63 1.54
N GLY A 23 -11.56 3.39 2.01
CA GLY A 23 -12.76 2.61 1.65
C GLY A 23 -12.62 1.71 0.41
N THR A 24 -11.39 1.39 -0.01
CA THR A 24 -11.11 0.46 -1.12
C THR A 24 -11.74 -0.93 -0.90
N SER A 25 -11.69 -1.48 0.32
CA SER A 25 -12.37 -2.73 0.66
C SER A 25 -13.90 -2.62 0.56
N THR A 26 -14.46 -1.46 0.89
CA THR A 26 -15.91 -1.24 0.79
C THR A 26 -16.34 -1.27 -0.68
N LEU A 27 -15.67 -0.54 -1.56
CA LEU A 27 -15.99 -0.57 -3.00
C LEU A 27 -15.78 -1.96 -3.59
N ALA A 28 -14.63 -2.60 -3.36
CA ALA A 28 -14.33 -3.95 -3.85
C ALA A 28 -15.38 -4.98 -3.38
N GLY A 29 -15.77 -4.93 -2.10
CA GLY A 29 -16.80 -5.81 -1.54
C GLY A 29 -18.19 -5.55 -2.08
N ILE A 30 -18.52 -4.32 -2.48
CA ILE A 30 -19.78 -3.99 -3.16
C ILE A 30 -19.78 -4.58 -4.57
N VAL A 31 -18.80 -4.23 -5.40
CA VAL A 31 -18.79 -4.65 -6.82
C VAL A 31 -18.69 -6.17 -6.97
N SER A 32 -18.00 -6.85 -6.05
CA SER A 32 -17.97 -8.31 -5.96
C SER A 32 -19.36 -8.90 -5.72
N ARG A 33 -20.12 -8.36 -4.75
CA ARG A 33 -21.50 -8.80 -4.46
C ARG A 33 -22.49 -8.44 -5.55
N LEU A 34 -22.22 -7.39 -6.31
CA LEU A 34 -22.97 -7.04 -7.52
C LEU A 34 -22.68 -7.97 -8.71
N GLY A 35 -21.71 -8.87 -8.58
CA GLY A 35 -21.46 -9.98 -9.51
C GLY A 35 -20.08 -9.98 -10.16
N MET A 36 -19.26 -8.95 -9.96
CA MET A 36 -17.89 -8.96 -10.52
C MET A 36 -17.06 -10.05 -9.85
N HIS A 37 -16.18 -10.69 -10.62
CA HIS A 37 -15.35 -11.77 -10.08
C HIS A 37 -14.09 -11.23 -9.39
N VAL A 38 -13.92 -11.58 -8.11
CA VAL A 38 -12.63 -11.41 -7.41
C VAL A 38 -11.80 -12.67 -7.67
N PRO A 39 -10.60 -12.56 -8.26
CA PRO A 39 -9.69 -13.68 -8.43
C PRO A 39 -9.42 -14.43 -7.12
N LEU A 40 -9.59 -15.76 -7.15
CA LEU A 40 -9.44 -16.65 -5.99
C LEU A 40 -8.02 -17.24 -5.87
N PRO A 41 -7.57 -17.62 -4.65
CA PRO A 41 -8.27 -17.48 -3.37
C PRO A 41 -8.24 -16.03 -2.85
N GLU A 42 -9.28 -15.65 -2.10
CA GLU A 42 -9.34 -14.36 -1.39
C GLU A 42 -8.61 -14.42 -0.04
N VAL A 43 -8.10 -13.27 0.40
CA VAL A 43 -7.60 -13.07 1.77
C VAL A 43 -8.73 -13.33 2.77
N PRO A 44 -8.54 -14.23 3.75
CA PRO A 44 -9.54 -14.48 4.78
C PRO A 44 -9.88 -13.22 5.59
N PRO A 45 -11.15 -13.03 6.00
CA PRO A 45 -11.51 -11.97 6.94
C PRO A 45 -10.77 -12.10 8.28
N ASP A 46 -10.50 -10.98 8.93
CA ASP A 46 -9.89 -10.92 10.27
C ASP A 46 -10.57 -9.86 11.16
N ASP A 47 -10.06 -9.65 12.38
CA ASP A 47 -10.59 -8.66 13.33
C ASP A 47 -10.54 -7.21 12.81
N SER A 48 -9.61 -6.90 11.90
CA SER A 48 -9.47 -5.57 11.31
C SER A 48 -10.50 -5.29 10.22
N ASN A 49 -10.98 -6.35 9.54
CA ASN A 49 -12.05 -6.29 8.56
C ASN A 49 -12.90 -7.59 8.53
N PRO A 50 -13.84 -7.74 9.47
CA PRO A 50 -14.63 -8.98 9.61
C PRO A 50 -15.54 -9.29 8.42
N ARG A 51 -15.79 -8.31 7.54
CA ARG A 51 -16.66 -8.47 6.36
C ARG A 51 -15.92 -8.99 5.12
N GLY A 52 -14.62 -9.26 5.26
CA GLY A 52 -13.74 -9.71 4.19
C GLY A 52 -13.09 -8.55 3.44
N PHE A 53 -11.91 -8.83 2.88
CA PHE A 53 -11.11 -7.83 2.21
C PHE A 53 -11.48 -7.67 0.74
N SER A 54 -12.01 -8.70 0.07
CA SER A 54 -12.15 -8.70 -1.40
C SER A 54 -10.81 -8.39 -2.07
N GLU A 55 -9.78 -9.08 -1.59
CA GLU A 55 -8.39 -9.01 -2.05
C GLU A 55 -7.99 -10.41 -2.51
N PRO A 56 -7.51 -10.59 -3.75
CA PRO A 56 -6.87 -11.84 -4.15
C PRO A 56 -5.59 -12.05 -3.34
N GLN A 57 -5.45 -13.18 -2.66
CA GLN A 57 -4.29 -13.48 -1.80
C GLN A 57 -2.98 -13.41 -2.58
N TRP A 58 -2.97 -13.94 -3.81
CA TRP A 58 -1.80 -13.90 -4.68
C TRP A 58 -1.30 -12.47 -4.96
N VAL A 59 -2.22 -11.51 -5.11
CA VAL A 59 -1.88 -10.10 -5.35
C VAL A 59 -1.20 -9.50 -4.13
N VAL A 60 -1.70 -9.80 -2.93
CA VAL A 60 -1.11 -9.34 -1.67
C VAL A 60 0.31 -9.90 -1.52
N ASP A 61 0.48 -11.20 -1.72
CA ASP A 61 1.77 -11.88 -1.57
C ASP A 61 2.82 -11.32 -2.54
N VAL A 62 2.44 -11.11 -3.79
CA VAL A 62 3.31 -10.56 -4.85
C VAL A 62 3.66 -9.09 -4.59
N HIS A 63 2.72 -8.28 -4.13
CA HIS A 63 3.01 -6.90 -3.77
C HIS A 63 3.92 -6.80 -2.54
N ASP A 64 3.73 -7.65 -1.53
CA ASP A 64 4.62 -7.70 -0.36
C ASP A 64 6.04 -8.14 -0.77
N GLU A 65 6.18 -9.15 -1.62
CA GLU A 65 7.45 -9.59 -2.21
C GLU A 65 8.18 -8.42 -2.90
N TRP A 66 7.49 -7.71 -3.79
CA TRP A 66 8.11 -6.65 -4.60
C TRP A 66 8.34 -5.35 -3.85
N LEU A 67 7.50 -5.01 -2.88
CA LEU A 67 7.78 -3.88 -2.00
C LEU A 67 9.01 -4.14 -1.13
N ALA A 68 9.16 -5.36 -0.61
CA ALA A 68 10.34 -5.76 0.13
C ALA A 68 11.60 -5.70 -0.77
N GLU A 69 11.50 -6.19 -2.01
CA GLU A 69 12.61 -6.11 -2.98
C GLU A 69 12.99 -4.67 -3.34
N ALA A 70 11.99 -3.79 -3.50
CA ALA A 70 12.19 -2.38 -3.80
C ALA A 70 12.63 -1.55 -2.59
N LEU A 71 12.61 -2.11 -1.37
CA LEU A 71 12.79 -1.38 -0.11
C LEU A 71 11.80 -0.22 0.03
N VAL A 72 10.55 -0.44 -0.39
CA VAL A 72 9.46 0.55 -0.33
C VAL A 72 8.44 0.12 0.71
N GLN A 73 8.01 1.06 1.55
CA GLN A 73 6.96 0.80 2.54
C GLN A 73 5.58 1.11 1.96
N VAL A 74 4.54 0.48 2.50
CA VAL A 74 3.16 0.72 2.04
C VAL A 74 2.76 2.21 2.15
N SER A 75 3.19 2.90 3.21
CA SER A 75 2.98 4.33 3.42
C SER A 75 4.26 5.13 3.19
N ASP A 76 4.98 4.85 2.10
CA ASP A 76 6.18 5.61 1.76
C ASP A 76 5.86 7.03 1.27
N SER A 77 6.53 8.00 1.87
CA SER A 77 6.40 9.42 1.50
C SER A 77 7.43 9.85 0.45
N ARG A 78 8.41 8.99 0.10
CA ARG A 78 9.42 9.33 -0.90
C ARG A 78 8.81 9.38 -2.30
N PRO A 79 8.94 10.47 -3.06
CA PRO A 79 8.63 10.48 -4.48
C PRO A 79 9.44 9.43 -5.26
N SER A 80 10.72 9.24 -4.88
CA SER A 80 11.63 8.26 -5.50
C SER A 80 11.19 6.80 -5.34
N ALA A 81 10.36 6.47 -4.34
CA ALA A 81 9.83 5.11 -4.19
C ALA A 81 9.03 4.64 -5.42
N TRP A 82 8.39 5.56 -6.15
CA TRP A 82 7.69 5.26 -7.41
C TRP A 82 8.64 4.86 -8.54
N PHE A 83 9.85 5.42 -8.54
CA PHE A 83 10.89 4.99 -9.47
C PHE A 83 11.37 3.57 -9.13
N ASP A 84 11.55 3.27 -7.85
CA ASP A 84 12.00 1.95 -7.39
C ASP A 84 10.98 0.84 -7.73
N THR A 85 9.67 1.06 -7.48
CA THR A 85 8.63 0.10 -7.90
C THR A 85 8.44 0.08 -9.41
N GLY A 86 8.66 1.21 -10.11
CA GLY A 86 8.67 1.30 -11.57
C GLY A 86 9.76 0.42 -12.21
N ARG A 87 10.91 0.25 -11.56
CA ARG A 87 11.97 -0.68 -11.98
C ARG A 87 11.55 -2.14 -11.87
N ILE A 88 10.58 -2.48 -11.03
CA ILE A 88 9.97 -3.82 -10.98
C ILE A 88 8.93 -3.94 -12.09
N CYS A 89 8.05 -2.96 -12.24
CA CYS A 89 6.98 -2.93 -13.25
C CYS A 89 7.48 -3.02 -14.69
N SER A 90 8.71 -2.58 -14.94
CA SER A 90 9.34 -2.59 -16.27
C SER A 90 9.98 -3.93 -16.65
N ARG A 91 10.12 -4.87 -15.70
CA ARG A 91 10.75 -6.17 -15.94
C ARG A 91 9.80 -7.10 -16.69
N GLU A 92 10.29 -7.69 -17.77
CA GLU A 92 9.50 -8.64 -18.55
C GLU A 92 9.03 -9.86 -17.74
N PRO A 93 9.86 -10.49 -16.87
CA PRO A 93 9.39 -11.58 -16.02
C PRO A 93 8.23 -11.19 -15.08
N ALA A 94 8.23 -9.96 -14.55
CA ALA A 94 7.13 -9.49 -13.70
C ALA A 94 5.84 -9.34 -14.52
N ARG A 95 5.92 -8.78 -15.73
CA ARG A 95 4.78 -8.63 -16.63
C ARG A 95 4.19 -9.98 -17.06
N ILE A 96 5.05 -10.94 -17.40
CA ILE A 96 4.63 -12.31 -17.73
C ILE A 96 3.92 -12.94 -16.53
N ARG A 97 4.54 -12.91 -15.34
CA ARG A 97 3.98 -13.50 -14.12
C ARG A 97 2.59 -12.98 -13.79
N VAL A 98 2.34 -11.67 -13.93
CA VAL A 98 1.01 -11.09 -13.68
C VAL A 98 0.02 -11.44 -14.78
N SER A 99 0.41 -11.39 -16.06
CA SER A 99 -0.46 -11.77 -17.17
C SER A 99 -0.89 -13.24 -17.12
N GLU A 100 0.06 -14.15 -16.88
CA GLU A 100 -0.20 -15.59 -16.78
C GLU A 100 -1.10 -15.93 -15.59
N TRP A 101 -0.95 -15.18 -14.48
CA TRP A 101 -1.84 -15.33 -13.34
C TRP A 101 -3.25 -14.80 -13.63
N LEU A 102 -3.37 -13.68 -14.36
CA LEU A 102 -4.65 -13.03 -14.62
C LEU A 102 -5.51 -13.76 -15.66
N GLU A 103 -4.89 -14.31 -16.72
CA GLU A 103 -5.60 -14.91 -17.87
C GLU A 103 -6.66 -15.96 -17.49
N PRO A 104 -6.38 -16.98 -16.65
CA PRO A 104 -7.33 -18.04 -16.36
C PRO A 104 -8.59 -17.57 -15.62
N HIS A 105 -8.55 -16.40 -14.98
CA HIS A 105 -9.73 -15.85 -14.30
C HIS A 105 -10.80 -15.37 -15.28
N PHE A 106 -10.45 -15.10 -16.55
CA PHE A 106 -11.42 -14.76 -17.59
C PHE A 106 -12.24 -15.95 -18.07
N ASP A 107 -11.82 -17.18 -17.80
CA ASP A 107 -12.65 -18.38 -18.03
C ASP A 107 -13.81 -18.47 -17.03
N VAL A 108 -13.70 -17.78 -15.90
CA VAL A 108 -14.75 -17.71 -14.87
C VAL A 108 -15.72 -16.56 -15.14
N HIS A 109 -15.19 -15.38 -15.50
CA HIS A 109 -16.01 -14.18 -15.70
C HIS A 109 -15.30 -13.12 -16.56
N PRO A 110 -16.00 -12.43 -17.48
CA PRO A 110 -15.38 -11.43 -18.35
C PRO A 110 -14.98 -10.13 -17.63
N GLU A 111 -15.61 -9.81 -16.50
CA GLU A 111 -15.32 -8.61 -15.71
C GLU A 111 -14.75 -8.96 -14.33
N LEU A 112 -13.47 -8.63 -14.13
CA LEU A 112 -12.73 -8.94 -12.91
C LEU A 112 -12.60 -7.69 -12.04
N VAL A 113 -12.49 -7.87 -10.73
CA VAL A 113 -12.07 -6.81 -9.80
C VAL A 113 -10.78 -7.22 -9.09
N VAL A 114 -9.77 -6.35 -9.15
CA VAL A 114 -8.50 -6.53 -8.45
C VAL A 114 -8.32 -5.37 -7.47
N LYS A 115 -8.10 -5.72 -6.21
CA LYS A 115 -7.84 -4.76 -5.14
C LYS A 115 -6.75 -5.29 -4.23
N ASP A 116 -5.86 -4.39 -3.82
CA ASP A 116 -4.95 -4.53 -2.68
C ASP A 116 -4.56 -3.10 -2.23
N PRO A 117 -4.37 -2.83 -0.93
CA PRO A 117 -3.98 -1.49 -0.46
C PRO A 117 -2.67 -0.92 -1.03
N ARG A 118 -1.82 -1.77 -1.63
CA ARG A 118 -0.53 -1.44 -2.25
C ARG A 118 -0.62 -1.38 -3.78
N LEU A 119 -1.78 -1.71 -4.37
CA LEU A 119 -2.01 -1.78 -5.82
C LEU A 119 -1.49 -0.55 -6.57
N SER A 120 -1.67 0.63 -5.97
CA SER A 120 -1.21 1.92 -6.52
C SER A 120 0.26 1.89 -6.96
N TRP A 121 1.15 1.23 -6.21
CA TRP A 121 2.58 1.14 -6.52
C TRP A 121 2.91 0.39 -7.81
N PHE A 122 1.97 -0.44 -8.29
CA PHE A 122 2.15 -1.37 -9.42
C PHE A 122 1.12 -1.16 -10.53
N LEU A 123 0.38 -0.05 -10.56
CA LEU A 123 -0.70 0.18 -11.55
C LEU A 123 -0.23 0.07 -13.00
N GLY A 124 0.99 0.51 -13.30
CA GLY A 124 1.57 0.37 -14.64
C GLY A 124 1.74 -1.09 -15.06
N LEU A 125 2.12 -1.96 -14.12
CA LEU A 125 2.25 -3.40 -14.34
C LEU A 125 0.88 -4.05 -14.58
N TRP A 126 -0.11 -3.72 -13.76
CA TRP A 126 -1.48 -4.21 -13.87
C TRP A 126 -2.18 -3.79 -15.16
N ARG A 127 -1.96 -2.54 -15.59
CA ARG A 127 -2.42 -2.05 -16.89
C ARG A 127 -1.87 -2.89 -18.04
N VAL A 128 -0.55 -3.14 -18.03
CA VAL A 128 0.10 -3.97 -19.05
C VAL A 128 -0.45 -5.40 -19.01
N ALA A 129 -0.66 -5.95 -17.82
CA ALA A 129 -1.19 -7.30 -17.68
C ALA A 129 -2.58 -7.45 -18.29
N ALA A 130 -3.51 -6.53 -17.98
CA ALA A 130 -4.86 -6.52 -18.54
C ALA A 130 -4.84 -6.43 -20.09
N ILE A 131 -4.02 -5.53 -20.65
CA ILE A 131 -3.91 -5.38 -22.11
C ILE A 131 -3.38 -6.67 -22.75
N ARG A 132 -2.40 -7.34 -22.15
CA ARG A 132 -1.84 -8.61 -22.65
C ARG A 132 -2.84 -9.76 -22.63
N THR A 133 -3.79 -9.75 -21.69
CA THR A 133 -4.87 -10.75 -21.58
C THR A 133 -6.12 -10.36 -22.40
N GLY A 134 -5.99 -9.37 -23.30
CA GLY A 134 -7.09 -8.89 -24.14
C GLY A 134 -8.19 -8.15 -23.38
N ALA A 135 -7.91 -7.71 -22.15
CA ALA A 135 -8.85 -7.00 -21.29
C ALA A 135 -8.60 -5.49 -21.30
N THR A 136 -9.67 -4.72 -21.10
CA THR A 136 -9.60 -3.28 -20.92
C THR A 136 -9.36 -2.96 -19.44
N PRO A 137 -8.23 -2.33 -19.07
CA PRO A 137 -7.99 -1.88 -17.70
C PRO A 137 -8.86 -0.65 -17.41
N VAL A 138 -9.66 -0.70 -16.35
CA VAL A 138 -10.44 0.44 -15.83
C VAL A 138 -10.12 0.68 -14.35
N PHE A 139 -10.21 1.93 -13.90
CA PHE A 139 -9.71 2.31 -12.58
C PHE A 139 -10.79 3.01 -11.74
N ALA A 140 -10.92 2.62 -10.48
CA ALA A 140 -11.70 3.36 -9.49
C ALA A 140 -10.76 3.78 -8.34
N THR A 141 -10.54 5.08 -8.21
CA THR A 141 -9.71 5.64 -7.12
C THR A 141 -10.60 6.09 -5.97
N MET A 142 -10.47 5.43 -4.82
CA MET A 142 -11.21 5.78 -3.62
C MET A 142 -10.63 7.00 -2.93
N LEU A 143 -11.49 7.99 -2.68
CA LEU A 143 -11.18 9.25 -2.04
C LEU A 143 -11.81 9.34 -0.66
N ARG A 144 -11.01 9.77 0.31
CA ARG A 144 -11.47 10.08 1.67
C ARG A 144 -10.66 11.27 2.19
N PRO A 145 -11.29 12.20 2.95
CA PRO A 145 -10.60 13.37 3.45
C PRO A 145 -9.29 13.00 4.16
N PRO A 146 -8.19 13.72 3.90
CA PRO A 146 -6.87 13.38 4.43
C PRO A 146 -6.85 13.31 5.96
N ALA A 147 -7.59 14.19 6.64
CA ALA A 147 -7.74 14.18 8.09
C ALA A 147 -8.35 12.88 8.62
N GLU A 148 -9.40 12.37 7.97
CA GLU A 148 -10.00 11.09 8.36
C GLU A 148 -9.07 9.90 8.11
N VAL A 149 -8.31 9.93 7.00
CA VAL A 149 -7.33 8.87 6.67
C VAL A 149 -6.19 8.86 7.68
N VAL A 150 -5.60 10.02 7.97
CA VAL A 150 -4.52 10.16 8.96
C VAL A 150 -5.00 9.75 10.34
N GLY A 151 -6.14 10.27 10.81
CA GLY A 151 -6.72 9.89 12.11
C GLY A 151 -7.04 8.40 12.21
N SER A 152 -7.59 7.79 11.14
CA SER A 152 -7.81 6.34 11.10
C SER A 152 -6.50 5.56 11.18
N LYS A 153 -5.44 5.99 10.49
CA LYS A 153 -4.13 5.32 10.53
C LYS A 153 -3.47 5.46 11.90
N GLN A 154 -3.58 6.60 12.55
CA GLN A 154 -3.03 6.81 13.90
C GLN A 154 -3.67 5.89 14.93
N LYS A 155 -5.00 5.75 14.91
CA LYS A 155 -5.73 4.83 15.80
C LYS A 155 -5.34 3.37 15.59
N TYR A 156 -5.13 2.97 14.34
CA TYR A 156 -4.84 1.58 13.99
C TYR A 156 -3.37 1.19 14.21
N TYR A 157 -2.43 2.07 13.86
CA TYR A 157 -0.98 1.81 13.96
C TYR A 157 -0.31 2.42 15.20
N ALA A 158 -1.09 2.80 16.21
CA ALA A 158 -0.63 3.40 17.47
C ALA A 158 0.32 4.62 17.28
N ASN A 159 0.02 5.48 16.30
CA ASN A 159 0.72 6.74 16.02
C ASN A 159 2.26 6.68 15.86
N LYS A 160 2.83 5.55 15.44
CA LYS A 160 4.30 5.40 15.36
C LYS A 160 4.99 6.36 14.37
N LEU A 161 4.27 6.84 13.35
CA LEU A 161 4.84 7.61 12.24
C LEU A 161 4.56 9.13 12.31
N GLY A 162 3.57 9.55 13.12
CA GLY A 162 3.16 10.97 13.24
C GLY A 162 2.32 11.50 12.07
N SER A 163 1.54 12.57 12.33
CA SER A 163 0.59 13.15 11.36
C SER A 163 1.25 13.62 10.06
N ALA A 164 2.42 14.27 10.17
CA ALA A 164 3.14 14.82 9.01
C ALA A 164 3.57 13.72 8.02
N HIS A 165 4.16 12.64 8.51
CA HIS A 165 4.54 11.52 7.65
C HIS A 165 3.30 10.89 7.00
N LEU A 166 2.22 10.67 7.75
CA LEU A 166 1.01 10.05 7.22
C LEU A 166 0.33 10.93 6.16
N ALA A 167 0.27 12.24 6.37
CA ALA A 167 -0.23 13.19 5.38
C ALA A 167 0.66 13.24 4.13
N ALA A 168 1.98 13.27 4.30
CA ALA A 168 2.93 13.22 3.20
C ALA A 168 2.77 11.92 2.38
N SER A 169 2.64 10.76 3.03
CA SER A 169 2.40 9.49 2.34
C SER A 169 1.08 9.47 1.57
N TRP A 170 0.06 10.15 2.09
CA TRP A 170 -1.25 10.28 1.43
C TRP A 170 -1.14 11.14 0.17
N VAL A 171 -0.44 12.29 0.26
CA VAL A 171 -0.17 13.16 -0.90
C VAL A 171 0.63 12.41 -1.95
N ASN A 172 1.75 11.80 -1.57
CA ASN A 172 2.60 11.02 -2.47
C ASN A 172 1.79 9.95 -3.20
N MET A 173 0.99 9.18 -2.45
CA MET A 173 0.21 8.07 -2.97
C MET A 173 -0.84 8.53 -3.98
N LEU A 174 -1.67 9.51 -3.64
CA LEU A 174 -2.78 9.91 -4.48
C LEU A 174 -2.34 10.73 -5.70
N LEU A 175 -1.34 11.58 -5.56
CA LEU A 175 -0.79 12.31 -6.70
C LEU A 175 -0.22 11.35 -7.76
N HIS A 176 0.49 10.31 -7.35
CA HIS A 176 1.03 9.34 -8.32
C HIS A 176 -0.02 8.33 -8.80
N THR A 177 -0.98 7.95 -7.96
CA THR A 177 -2.16 7.17 -8.40
C THR A 177 -2.93 7.92 -9.48
N GLU A 178 -3.12 9.25 -9.32
CA GLU A 178 -3.68 10.10 -10.35
C GLU A 178 -2.84 9.98 -11.65
N ARG A 179 -1.53 10.19 -11.63
CA ARG A 179 -0.71 10.06 -12.86
C ARG A 179 -0.85 8.70 -13.52
N ALA A 180 -0.73 7.65 -12.71
CA ALA A 180 -0.66 6.27 -13.17
C ALA A 180 -2.00 5.76 -13.74
N THR A 181 -3.11 6.40 -13.37
CA THR A 181 -4.45 6.04 -13.84
C THR A 181 -4.91 6.87 -15.04
N ARG A 182 -4.22 7.96 -15.42
CA ARG A 182 -4.62 8.81 -16.56
C ARG A 182 -4.95 7.98 -17.80
N PRO A 183 -5.98 8.37 -18.57
CA PRO A 183 -6.31 7.73 -19.84
C PRO A 183 -5.11 7.74 -20.77
N THR A 184 -4.87 6.62 -21.43
CA THR A 184 -3.91 6.49 -22.53
C THR A 184 -4.62 5.84 -23.70
N GLU A 185 -4.11 6.04 -24.92
CA GLU A 185 -4.63 5.35 -26.10
C GLU A 185 -4.62 3.82 -25.86
N GLY A 186 -5.77 3.16 -26.02
CA GLY A 186 -5.93 1.74 -25.73
C GLY A 186 -6.10 1.35 -24.26
N ALA A 187 -6.13 2.29 -23.31
CA ALA A 187 -6.51 2.04 -21.91
C ALA A 187 -7.94 2.54 -21.64
N GLY A 188 -8.63 1.90 -20.70
CA GLY A 188 -10.01 2.23 -20.33
C GLY A 188 -10.13 3.47 -19.45
N SER A 189 -11.38 3.84 -19.17
CA SER A 189 -11.76 4.98 -18.34
C SER A 189 -11.33 4.84 -16.88
N ARG A 190 -11.32 5.97 -16.17
CA ARG A 190 -11.13 6.01 -14.72
C ARG A 190 -12.27 6.81 -14.06
N VAL A 191 -12.52 6.51 -12.79
CA VAL A 191 -13.43 7.29 -11.92
C VAL A 191 -12.79 7.53 -10.57
N PHE A 192 -13.19 8.62 -9.94
CA PHE A 192 -12.83 8.95 -8.56
C PHE A 192 -14.09 8.87 -7.70
N VAL A 193 -14.03 8.11 -6.61
CA VAL A 193 -15.21 7.81 -5.79
C VAL A 193 -14.97 8.31 -4.38
N ARG A 194 -15.76 9.31 -3.95
CA ARG A 194 -15.75 9.76 -2.56
C ARG A 194 -16.40 8.69 -1.68
N TYR A 195 -15.71 8.31 -0.61
CA TYR A 195 -16.22 7.36 0.38
C TYR A 195 -17.55 7.80 1.00
N GLU A 196 -17.73 9.11 1.16
CA GLU A 196 -18.98 9.69 1.68
C GLU A 196 -20.17 9.49 0.73
N ASP A 197 -19.97 9.71 -0.58
CA ASP A 197 -21.02 9.45 -1.58
C ASP A 197 -21.41 7.97 -1.58
N LEU A 198 -20.41 7.09 -1.52
CA LEU A 198 -20.62 5.65 -1.47
C LEU A 198 -21.40 5.21 -0.21
N LEU A 199 -21.17 5.82 0.95
CA LEU A 199 -21.93 5.52 2.17
C LEU A 199 -23.34 6.13 2.15
N THR A 200 -23.50 7.30 1.53
CA THR A 200 -24.77 8.03 1.47
C THR A 200 -25.76 7.35 0.52
N ASP A 201 -25.32 7.01 -0.69
CA ASP A 201 -26.14 6.33 -1.68
C ASP A 201 -25.26 5.45 -2.58
N TRP A 202 -24.91 4.28 -2.05
CA TRP A 202 -24.06 3.33 -2.75
C TRP A 202 -24.65 2.90 -4.10
N VAL A 203 -25.99 2.85 -4.25
CA VAL A 203 -26.65 2.44 -5.49
C VAL A 203 -26.38 3.48 -6.57
N LYS A 204 -26.65 4.76 -6.29
CA LYS A 204 -26.36 5.85 -7.21
C LYS A 204 -24.89 5.89 -7.59
N THR A 205 -23.99 5.79 -6.61
CA THR A 205 -22.54 5.84 -6.84
C THR A 205 -22.05 4.66 -7.70
N THR A 206 -22.49 3.44 -7.42
CA THR A 206 -22.05 2.26 -8.16
C THR A 206 -22.66 2.17 -9.56
N MET A 207 -23.91 2.60 -9.74
CA MET A 207 -24.50 2.71 -11.08
C MET A 207 -23.78 3.75 -11.95
N ALA A 208 -23.45 4.91 -11.40
CA ALA A 208 -22.66 5.93 -12.11
C ALA A 208 -21.27 5.40 -12.49
N LEU A 209 -20.60 4.70 -11.58
CA LEU A 209 -19.34 4.01 -11.85
C LEU A 209 -19.51 2.95 -12.96
N GLY A 210 -20.58 2.15 -12.90
CA GLY A 210 -20.87 1.10 -13.87
C GLY A 210 -21.04 1.66 -15.28
N HIS A 211 -21.77 2.76 -15.43
CA HIS A 211 -21.90 3.45 -16.71
C HIS A 211 -20.60 4.10 -17.20
N ALA A 212 -19.88 4.81 -16.31
CA ALA A 212 -18.66 5.52 -16.69
C ALA A 212 -17.51 4.59 -17.11
N LEU A 213 -17.45 3.40 -16.51
CA LEU A 213 -16.45 2.37 -16.82
C LEU A 213 -16.98 1.30 -17.78
N ASP A 214 -18.25 1.39 -18.18
CA ASP A 214 -18.95 0.43 -19.03
C ASP A 214 -18.80 -1.00 -18.47
N LEU A 215 -19.19 -1.17 -17.20
CA LEU A 215 -19.19 -2.45 -16.47
C LEU A 215 -20.59 -3.07 -16.52
N GLN A 216 -20.76 -4.05 -17.41
CA GLN A 216 -22.04 -4.67 -17.72
C GLN A 216 -22.65 -5.39 -16.53
N THR A 217 -21.82 -6.00 -15.69
CA THR A 217 -22.24 -6.71 -14.46
C THR A 217 -22.86 -5.77 -13.44
N ILE A 218 -22.35 -4.54 -13.36
CA ILE A 218 -22.88 -3.52 -12.44
C ILE A 218 -24.16 -2.91 -13.01
N VAL A 219 -24.18 -2.58 -14.30
CA VAL A 219 -25.35 -1.98 -14.96
C VAL A 219 -26.55 -2.93 -14.98
N HIS A 220 -26.31 -4.24 -15.10
CA HIS A 220 -27.33 -5.28 -15.14
C HIS A 220 -27.45 -6.07 -13.83
N THR A 221 -27.09 -5.45 -12.70
CA THR A 221 -27.14 -6.13 -11.39
C THR A 221 -28.57 -6.54 -11.02
N ARG A 222 -28.70 -7.65 -10.30
CA ARG A 222 -29.98 -8.24 -9.92
C ARG A 222 -30.46 -7.73 -8.57
N SER A 223 -31.78 -7.76 -8.35
CA SER A 223 -32.38 -7.28 -7.10
C SER A 223 -31.95 -8.08 -5.85
N ASP A 224 -31.58 -9.36 -5.99
CA ASP A 224 -31.03 -10.15 -4.89
C ASP A 224 -29.62 -9.72 -4.49
N GLN A 225 -28.77 -9.36 -5.45
CA GLN A 225 -27.44 -8.81 -5.22
C GLN A 225 -27.51 -7.44 -4.53
N ILE A 226 -28.45 -6.58 -4.95
CA ILE A 226 -28.70 -5.30 -4.29
C ILE A 226 -29.04 -5.48 -2.80
N ARG A 227 -29.89 -6.47 -2.47
CA ARG A 227 -30.21 -6.80 -1.07
C ARG A 227 -29.01 -7.34 -0.29
N GLU A 228 -28.10 -8.06 -0.94
CA GLU A 228 -26.87 -8.50 -0.31
C GLU A 228 -25.97 -7.32 0.05
N VAL A 229 -25.79 -6.37 -0.87
CA VAL A 229 -25.01 -5.16 -0.64
C VAL A 229 -25.62 -4.31 0.49
N HIS A 230 -26.94 -4.15 0.54
CA HIS A 230 -27.61 -3.45 1.66
C HIS A 230 -27.30 -4.05 3.04
N ARG A 231 -27.10 -5.37 3.14
CA ARG A 231 -26.68 -6.03 4.40
C ARG A 231 -25.19 -5.87 4.67
N PHE A 232 -24.38 -5.70 3.61
CA PHE A 232 -22.94 -5.56 3.69
C PHE A 232 -22.48 -4.16 4.08
N ILE A 233 -23.18 -3.09 3.70
CA ILE A 233 -22.77 -1.71 4.00
C ILE A 233 -23.28 -1.31 5.39
N ASP A 234 -22.38 -0.79 6.23
CA ASP A 234 -22.77 -0.13 7.48
C ASP A 234 -22.63 1.39 7.31
N PRO A 235 -23.75 2.13 7.26
CA PRO A 235 -23.72 3.58 7.08
C PRO A 235 -23.07 4.31 8.27
N ASN A 236 -22.92 3.66 9.43
CA ASN A 236 -22.31 4.24 10.63
C ASN A 236 -20.78 4.07 10.71
N LEU A 237 -20.13 3.71 9.60
CA LEU A 237 -18.66 3.56 9.55
C LEU A 237 -17.90 4.90 9.52
N ARG A 238 -18.59 6.04 9.36
CA ARG A 238 -17.99 7.36 9.53
C ARG A 238 -17.82 7.67 11.02
N ARG A 239 -16.60 7.49 11.53
CA ARG A 239 -16.28 7.59 12.96
C ARG A 239 -15.23 8.65 13.29
N VAL A 240 -14.79 9.46 12.31
CA VAL A 240 -13.72 10.44 12.49
C VAL A 240 -14.20 11.82 12.07
N ASN A 241 -14.23 12.76 13.04
CA ASN A 241 -14.63 14.16 12.86
C ASN A 241 -13.43 15.11 12.84
N GLN A 242 -12.21 14.59 12.65
CA GLN A 242 -10.98 15.37 12.65
C GLN A 242 -10.90 16.22 11.37
N THR A 243 -10.48 17.47 11.51
CA THR A 243 -10.23 18.39 10.38
C THR A 243 -8.75 18.39 10.00
N LEU A 244 -8.41 18.94 8.83
CA LEU A 244 -7.01 19.04 8.38
C LEU A 244 -6.18 19.94 9.32
N ALA A 245 -6.79 20.98 9.89
CA ALA A 245 -6.14 21.87 10.85
C ALA A 245 -5.72 21.13 12.13
N ASP A 246 -6.53 20.17 12.59
CA ASP A 246 -6.26 19.39 13.80
C ASP A 246 -5.02 18.48 13.68
N LEU A 247 -4.51 18.26 12.47
CA LEU A 247 -3.32 17.43 12.24
C LEU A 247 -2.00 18.11 12.63
N GLY A 248 -2.00 19.44 12.79
CA GLY A 248 -0.79 20.20 13.16
C GLY A 248 0.36 20.06 12.15
N LEU A 249 0.03 20.01 10.85
CA LEU A 249 1.01 19.84 9.78
C LEU A 249 1.88 21.11 9.60
N PRO A 250 3.14 20.98 9.16
CA PRO A 250 3.92 22.12 8.66
C PRO A 250 3.15 22.86 7.55
N THR A 251 3.24 24.19 7.51
CA THR A 251 2.42 25.06 6.64
C THR A 251 2.40 24.60 5.18
N ARG A 252 3.57 24.39 4.56
CA ARG A 252 3.65 23.94 3.15
C ARG A 252 3.02 22.57 2.92
N LEU A 253 3.18 21.64 3.86
CA LEU A 253 2.55 20.32 3.75
C LEU A 253 1.02 20.42 3.94
N HIS A 254 0.55 21.28 4.84
CA HIS A 254 -0.88 21.55 5.01
C HIS A 254 -1.49 22.07 3.71
N GLU A 255 -0.90 23.10 3.12
CA GLU A 255 -1.36 23.73 1.88
C GLU A 255 -1.39 22.71 0.72
N LEU A 256 -0.30 21.96 0.51
CA LEU A 256 -0.25 20.92 -0.51
C LEU A 256 -1.29 19.82 -0.28
N THR A 257 -1.52 19.42 0.97
CA THR A 257 -2.53 18.41 1.31
C THR A 257 -3.94 18.92 1.03
N ALA A 258 -4.24 20.18 1.37
CA ALA A 258 -5.52 20.82 1.14
C ALA A 258 -5.80 20.96 -0.37
N GLU A 259 -4.85 21.51 -1.12
CA GLU A 259 -4.96 21.70 -2.57
C GLU A 259 -5.11 20.36 -3.31
N THR A 260 -4.30 19.36 -2.93
CA THR A 260 -4.43 18.01 -3.49
C THR A 260 -5.83 17.43 -3.25
N TRP A 261 -6.39 17.61 -2.05
CA TRP A 261 -7.75 17.15 -1.74
C TRP A 261 -8.82 17.87 -2.55
N GLU A 262 -8.69 19.19 -2.72
CA GLU A 262 -9.59 19.99 -3.53
C GLU A 262 -9.60 19.51 -4.99
N GLN A 263 -8.43 19.37 -5.62
CA GLN A 263 -8.34 18.94 -7.01
C GLN A 263 -8.82 17.49 -7.22
N LEU A 264 -8.56 16.58 -6.27
CA LEU A 264 -9.10 15.22 -6.33
C LEU A 264 -10.62 15.19 -6.20
N THR A 265 -11.18 16.08 -5.38
CA THR A 265 -12.64 16.21 -5.22
C THR A 265 -13.29 16.71 -6.51
N ARG A 266 -12.63 17.62 -7.24
CA ARG A 266 -13.08 18.07 -8.57
C ARG A 266 -13.11 16.94 -9.59
N LEU A 267 -12.13 16.04 -9.58
CA LEU A 267 -12.13 14.83 -10.45
C LEU A 267 -13.25 13.83 -10.12
N ALA A 268 -13.79 13.86 -8.89
CA ALA A 268 -14.89 13.02 -8.47
C ALA A 268 -16.27 13.63 -8.76
N ASP A 269 -16.32 14.90 -9.14
CA ASP A 269 -17.55 15.64 -9.37
C ASP A 269 -17.80 15.83 -10.87
N PRO A 270 -18.82 15.15 -11.45
CA PRO A 270 -19.14 15.25 -12.87
C PRO A 270 -19.44 16.68 -13.34
N ASP A 271 -19.90 17.56 -12.44
CA ASP A 271 -20.32 18.92 -12.75
C ASP A 271 -19.19 19.95 -12.56
N GLN A 272 -18.13 19.61 -11.79
CA GLN A 272 -17.08 20.57 -11.40
C GLN A 272 -15.70 20.31 -12.05
N GLY A 273 -15.51 19.17 -12.72
CA GLY A 273 -14.24 18.88 -13.39
C GLY A 273 -14.33 17.74 -14.38
N ALA A 274 -14.25 18.07 -15.68
CA ALA A 274 -13.90 17.06 -16.67
C ALA A 274 -12.46 16.60 -16.43
N ASP A 275 -12.19 15.32 -16.64
CA ASP A 275 -10.83 14.75 -16.62
C ASP A 275 -10.03 15.29 -17.84
N SER A 276 -9.51 16.50 -17.70
CA SER A 276 -8.97 17.32 -18.79
C SER A 276 -7.45 17.53 -18.70
N ALA A 277 -6.87 18.08 -19.77
CA ALA A 277 -5.44 18.41 -19.80
C ALA A 277 -5.07 19.50 -18.77
N GLU A 278 -5.97 20.44 -18.48
CA GLU A 278 -5.73 21.50 -17.50
C GLU A 278 -5.62 20.96 -16.07
N ILE A 279 -6.53 20.07 -15.67
CA ILE A 279 -6.45 19.44 -14.34
C ILE A 279 -5.24 18.51 -14.23
N HIS A 280 -4.89 17.83 -15.33
CA HIS A 280 -3.66 17.02 -15.42
C HIS A 280 -2.41 17.87 -15.19
N GLU A 281 -2.33 19.06 -15.78
CA GLU A 281 -1.23 20.01 -15.56
C GLU A 281 -1.18 20.50 -14.11
N THR A 282 -2.33 20.80 -13.49
CA THR A 282 -2.39 21.13 -12.05
C THR A 282 -1.83 20.01 -11.18
N PHE A 283 -2.17 18.74 -11.47
CA PHE A 283 -1.60 17.59 -10.76
C PHE A 283 -0.10 17.39 -11.03
N ASP A 284 0.40 17.73 -12.23
CA ASP A 284 1.83 17.72 -12.55
C ASP A 284 2.57 18.75 -11.66
N GLN A 285 2.01 19.95 -11.51
CA GLN A 285 2.54 21.01 -10.64
C GLN A 285 2.51 20.62 -9.16
N LEU A 286 1.43 20.00 -8.68
CA LEU A 286 1.34 19.51 -7.30
C LEU A 286 2.38 18.42 -7.01
N ARG A 287 2.64 17.51 -7.96
CA ARG A 287 3.72 16.52 -7.82
C ARG A 287 5.10 17.15 -7.77
N ALA A 288 5.37 18.13 -8.63
CA ALA A 288 6.63 18.87 -8.60
C ALA A 288 6.82 19.57 -7.26
N ALA A 289 5.81 20.33 -6.79
CA ALA A 289 5.86 21.02 -5.51
C ALA A 289 6.01 20.09 -4.31
N TYR A 290 5.39 18.91 -4.34
CA TYR A 290 5.59 17.87 -3.32
C TYR A 290 7.01 17.29 -3.35
N THR A 291 7.56 17.09 -4.55
CA THR A 291 8.94 16.60 -4.71
C THR A 291 9.93 17.60 -4.13
N ASP A 292 9.80 18.88 -4.47
CA ASP A 292 10.64 19.95 -3.93
C ASP A 292 10.56 20.02 -2.39
N LEU A 293 9.35 19.92 -1.83
CA LEU A 293 9.15 19.88 -0.37
C LEU A 293 9.85 18.67 0.26
N TYR A 294 9.76 17.49 -0.37
CA TYR A 294 10.37 16.27 0.15
C TYR A 294 11.90 16.36 0.11
N GLU A 295 12.47 16.81 -1.00
CA GLU A 295 13.91 16.97 -1.17
C GLU A 295 14.49 17.97 -0.17
N GLU A 296 13.80 19.08 0.09
CA GLU A 296 14.18 20.04 1.13
C GLU A 296 14.16 19.40 2.52
N ALA A 297 13.09 18.67 2.85
CA ALA A 297 12.98 17.98 4.14
C ALA A 297 14.06 16.90 4.31
N GLU A 298 14.39 16.15 3.26
CA GLU A 298 15.47 15.16 3.25
C GLU A 298 16.84 15.84 3.43
N ALA A 299 17.10 16.93 2.72
CA ALA A 299 18.35 17.69 2.85
C ALA A 299 18.56 18.23 4.26
N ILE A 300 17.51 18.79 4.88
CA ILE A 300 17.54 19.29 6.27
C ILE A 300 17.73 18.15 7.27
N SER A 301 17.03 17.03 7.08
CA SER A 301 17.04 15.89 8.01
C SER A 301 18.25 14.97 7.88
N ARG A 302 19.12 15.20 6.88
CA ARG A 302 20.32 14.39 6.62
C ARG A 302 21.21 14.19 7.84
N SER A 303 21.36 15.20 8.70
CA SER A 303 22.15 15.08 9.94
C SER A 303 21.54 14.06 10.92
N THR A 304 20.21 14.02 11.02
CA THR A 304 19.45 13.03 11.82
C THR A 304 19.62 11.62 11.26
N GLU A 305 19.56 11.46 9.94
CA GLU A 305 19.79 10.17 9.28
C GLU A 305 21.21 9.63 9.54
N VAL A 306 22.23 10.48 9.35
CA VAL A 306 23.63 10.13 9.63
C VAL A 306 23.79 9.72 11.09
N HIS A 307 23.19 10.45 12.02
CA HIS A 307 23.22 10.10 13.44
C HIS A 307 22.57 8.73 13.71
N ALA A 308 21.38 8.47 13.16
CA ALA A 308 20.68 7.20 13.31
C ALA A 308 21.50 6.02 12.75
N ARG A 309 22.15 6.20 11.58
CA ARG A 309 23.04 5.19 10.98
C ARG A 309 24.23 4.88 11.88
N LEU A 310 24.84 5.89 12.49
CA LEU A 310 25.95 5.71 13.43
C LEU A 310 25.50 4.96 14.69
N GLN A 311 24.32 5.28 15.23
CA GLN A 311 23.74 4.55 16.37
C GLN A 311 23.48 3.08 16.03
N GLY A 312 22.84 2.80 14.88
CA GLY A 312 22.58 1.43 14.44
C GLY A 312 23.87 0.63 14.23
N LYS A 313 24.91 1.24 13.63
CA LYS A 313 26.23 0.60 13.51
C LYS A 313 26.84 0.27 14.88
N ARG A 314 26.72 1.18 15.85
CA ARG A 314 27.21 0.94 17.22
C ARG A 314 26.45 -0.19 17.92
N GLN A 315 25.14 -0.25 17.76
CA GLN A 315 24.31 -1.32 18.32
C GLN A 315 24.68 -2.68 17.72
N LEU A 316 24.80 -2.77 16.40
CA LEU A 316 25.23 -4.00 15.73
C LEU A 316 26.61 -4.48 16.21
N LEU A 317 27.56 -3.56 16.39
CA LEU A 317 28.88 -3.90 16.93
C LEU A 317 28.78 -4.42 18.38
N ALA A 318 27.93 -3.81 19.21
CA ALA A 318 27.71 -4.25 20.58
C ALA A 318 27.04 -5.64 20.64
N GLU A 319 26.08 -5.93 19.76
CA GLU A 319 25.43 -7.25 19.65
C GLU A 319 26.44 -8.33 19.23
N LEU A 320 27.33 -8.03 18.27
CA LEU A 320 28.40 -8.94 17.86
C LEU A 320 29.44 -9.18 18.97
N GLU A 321 29.73 -8.16 19.78
CA GLU A 321 30.59 -8.28 20.97
C GLU A 321 29.93 -9.13 22.05
N ASP A 322 28.62 -9.00 22.29
CA ASP A 322 27.91 -9.80 23.30
C ASP A 322 27.78 -11.28 22.87
N ASP A 323 27.50 -11.54 21.59
CA ASP A 323 27.47 -12.90 21.01
C ASP A 323 28.84 -13.60 21.09
N THR A 324 29.94 -12.85 20.97
CA THR A 324 31.29 -13.39 21.14
C THR A 324 31.67 -13.62 22.60
N HIS A 325 31.13 -12.84 23.54
CA HIS A 325 31.32 -13.07 24.99
C HIS A 325 30.43 -14.19 25.56
N GLY A 326 29.30 -14.51 24.91
CA GLY A 326 28.46 -15.68 25.22
C GLY A 326 29.10 -17.04 24.89
N ARG A 327 30.05 -17.07 23.95
CA ARG A 327 30.91 -18.24 23.69
C ARG A 327 32.23 -18.10 24.45
N ARG A 328 32.22 -18.35 25.77
CA ARG A 328 33.48 -18.48 26.52
C ARG A 328 34.34 -19.58 25.89
N PHE A 329 35.47 -19.21 25.30
CA PHE A 329 36.52 -20.13 24.85
C PHE A 329 36.92 -21.17 25.92
N ALA A 330 36.69 -20.86 27.21
CA ALA A 330 36.90 -21.77 28.32
C ALA A 330 35.96 -23.00 28.32
N ASP A 331 34.75 -22.89 27.76
CA ASP A 331 33.75 -23.97 27.75
C ASP A 331 33.82 -24.86 26.51
N MET A 332 34.66 -24.53 25.53
CA MET A 332 34.97 -25.40 24.38
C MET A 332 36.08 -26.42 24.67
N VAL A 333 36.64 -26.45 25.87
CA VAL A 333 37.68 -27.43 26.26
C VAL A 333 37.06 -28.49 27.17
N PRO A 334 36.92 -29.74 26.71
CA PRO A 334 36.39 -30.85 27.49
C PRO A 334 37.10 -30.98 28.85
N HIS A 335 36.35 -31.32 29.90
CA HIS A 335 36.87 -31.44 31.27
C HIS A 335 38.10 -32.36 31.36
N GLU A 336 38.16 -33.40 30.52
CA GLU A 336 39.27 -34.35 30.43
C GLU A 336 40.58 -33.68 29.97
N VAL A 337 40.50 -32.74 29.03
CA VAL A 337 41.65 -31.97 28.54
C VAL A 337 42.13 -30.98 29.61
N ARG A 338 41.20 -30.41 30.41
CA ARG A 338 41.55 -29.58 31.58
C ARG A 338 42.27 -30.40 32.66
N ALA A 339 41.86 -31.64 32.88
CA ALA A 339 42.41 -32.52 33.92
C ALA A 339 43.83 -33.03 33.60
N ALA A 340 44.17 -33.18 32.32
CA ALA A 340 45.49 -33.66 31.86
C ALA A 340 46.63 -32.63 31.93
N ILE A 341 46.33 -31.35 32.20
CA ILE A 341 47.35 -30.30 32.25
C ILE A 341 48.11 -30.36 33.59
N PRO A 342 49.45 -30.55 33.57
CA PRO A 342 50.26 -30.65 34.79
C PRO A 342 50.13 -29.41 35.69
N PRO A 343 50.19 -29.56 37.03
CA PRO A 343 50.06 -28.44 37.97
C PRO A 343 51.04 -27.29 37.75
N SER A 344 52.23 -27.58 37.21
CA SER A 344 53.26 -26.61 36.86
C SER A 344 52.86 -25.68 35.71
N VAL A 345 52.12 -26.20 34.73
CA VAL A 345 51.64 -25.43 33.56
C VAL A 345 50.44 -24.57 33.93
N ARG A 346 49.56 -25.05 34.83
CA ARG A 346 48.43 -24.25 35.35
C ARG A 346 48.89 -23.00 36.11
N ARG A 347 50.03 -23.07 36.81
CA ARG A 347 50.60 -21.93 37.53
C ARG A 347 51.14 -20.86 36.57
N GLY A 348 51.76 -21.26 35.46
CA GLY A 348 52.24 -20.35 34.42
C GLY A 348 51.09 -19.60 33.71
N VAL A 349 50.02 -20.31 33.39
CA VAL A 349 48.84 -19.71 32.71
C VAL A 349 48.06 -18.77 33.64
N ARG A 350 47.95 -19.07 34.94
CA ARG A 350 47.34 -18.14 35.91
C ARG A 350 48.14 -16.85 36.11
N LYS A 351 49.47 -16.93 36.03
CA LYS A 351 50.36 -15.76 36.13
C LYS A 351 50.30 -14.89 34.87
N ALA A 352 50.13 -15.50 33.69
CA ALA A 352 49.94 -14.78 32.42
C ALA A 352 48.54 -14.15 32.27
N LEU A 353 47.52 -14.70 32.93
CA LEU A 353 46.13 -14.18 32.93
C LEU A 353 45.83 -13.23 34.11
N GLY A 354 46.83 -12.70 34.79
CA GLY A 354 46.68 -11.60 35.75
C GLY A 354 45.84 -11.90 37.00
N ARG A 355 45.74 -13.17 37.43
CA ARG A 355 45.04 -13.53 38.67
C ARG A 355 46.04 -13.91 39.76
N GLU A 356 46.62 -12.91 40.43
CA GLU A 356 47.13 -13.08 41.79
C GLU A 356 46.00 -12.78 42.79
N ARG A 357 45.80 -13.72 43.73
CA ARG A 357 45.00 -13.49 44.94
C ARG A 357 45.78 -12.51 45.81
N ALA A 358 45.16 -11.39 46.16
CA ALA A 358 45.54 -10.64 47.35
C ALA A 358 45.23 -11.52 48.57
N ASP A 359 46.21 -11.75 49.44
CA ASP A 359 46.00 -12.03 50.85
C ASP A 359 47.30 -11.77 51.63
N GLY A 360 47.13 -11.23 52.82
CA GLY A 360 48.10 -10.39 53.53
C GLY A 360 49.26 -11.11 54.24
N GLN A 361 50.33 -10.36 54.45
CA GLN A 361 50.77 -9.87 55.76
C GLN A 361 51.74 -8.70 55.58
#